data_AF-A0A510L735-F1
#
_entry.id   AF-A0A510L735-F1
#
_cell.length_a   1.000
_cell.length_b   1.000
_cell.length_c   1.000
_cell.angle_alpha   90.00
_cell.angle_beta   90.00
_cell.angle_gamma   90.00
#
_symmetry.space_group_name_H-M   'P 1'
#
loop_
_entity.id
_entity.type
_entity.pdbx_description
1 polymer ?
#
loop_
_entity_poly.entity_id
_entity_poly.type
_entity_poly.pdbx_seq_one_letter_code
_entity_poly.pdbx_strand_id
1 'polypeptide(L)'
;MKKILFFLFLSSLCFSNTCNWVSEPNQTLKKYIGVIKKHNLISKVYCDNNDTLMAYWRSNDENDIDIGLMLNDINAKSLSLDEAVNAFNTFVKKVGIFDEVKLNRRKEDLIPENVNIRLYMYNPDYEDTYMLYKIVYNFTNDTTSYYYNEKYFSHYAGFIDEVRKMENLYPTNDIIY
;
A
#
# COMPACT_ATOMS: atom_id res chain seq x y z
N MET A 1 -17.70 -14.51 59.36
CA MET A 1 -17.97 -13.91 58.04
C MET A 1 -16.67 -13.33 57.48
N LYS A 2 -16.10 -13.94 56.44
CA LYS A 2 -15.13 -13.30 55.54
C LYS A 2 -15.45 -13.82 54.13
N LYS A 3 -15.97 -12.93 53.29
CA LYS A 3 -16.27 -13.19 51.88
C LYS A 3 -14.94 -13.31 51.14
N ILE A 4 -14.63 -14.47 50.60
CA ILE A 4 -13.51 -14.62 49.65
C ILE A 4 -14.07 -14.20 48.29
N LEU A 5 -13.61 -13.04 47.84
CA LEU A 5 -13.96 -12.44 46.57
C LEU A 5 -13.33 -13.27 45.45
N PHE A 6 -14.16 -13.89 44.63
CA PHE A 6 -13.76 -14.65 43.46
C PHE A 6 -13.36 -13.65 42.36
N PHE A 7 -12.06 -13.38 42.21
CA PHE A 7 -11.54 -12.62 41.08
C PHE A 7 -11.48 -13.54 39.85
N LEU A 8 -12.57 -13.54 39.07
CA LEU A 8 -12.53 -13.96 37.67
C LEU A 8 -11.73 -12.89 36.90
N PHE A 9 -10.44 -13.14 36.70
CA PHE A 9 -9.67 -12.45 35.66
C PHE A 9 -10.08 -13.03 34.30
N LEU A 10 -11.24 -12.58 33.80
CA LEU A 10 -11.59 -12.63 32.38
C LEU A 10 -11.02 -11.37 31.73
N SER A 11 -9.73 -11.35 31.45
CA SER A 11 -9.14 -10.32 30.57
C SER A 11 -7.73 -10.66 30.15
N SER A 12 -7.60 -11.46 29.09
CA SER A 12 -6.50 -11.31 28.13
C SER A 12 -6.87 -12.02 26.84
N LEU A 13 -7.89 -11.50 26.15
CA LEU A 13 -7.89 -11.59 24.69
C LEU A 13 -6.72 -10.71 24.22
N CYS A 14 -5.51 -11.27 24.19
CA CYS A 14 -4.44 -10.69 23.39
C CYS A 14 -4.80 -10.98 21.93
N PHE A 15 -5.58 -10.08 21.32
CA PHE A 15 -5.60 -9.96 19.87
C PHE A 15 -4.18 -9.60 19.46
N SER A 16 -3.42 -10.55 18.94
CA SER A 16 -2.35 -10.19 18.03
C SER A 16 -3.05 -9.63 16.79
N ASN A 17 -2.98 -8.32 16.56
CA ASN A 17 -3.44 -7.70 15.30
C ASN A 17 -2.52 -8.18 14.16
N THR A 18 -2.68 -9.45 13.77
CA THR A 18 -2.05 -10.01 12.57
C THR A 18 -2.98 -9.71 11.42
N CYS A 19 -2.56 -8.78 10.57
CA CYS A 19 -3.31 -8.43 9.38
C CYS A 19 -3.48 -9.64 8.47
N ASN A 20 -4.66 -9.79 7.89
CA ASN A 20 -5.01 -10.98 7.12
C ASN A 20 -5.12 -10.66 5.63
N TRP A 21 -4.84 -11.65 4.78
CA TRP A 21 -5.27 -11.58 3.39
C TRP A 21 -6.80 -11.60 3.32
N VAL A 22 -7.37 -11.06 2.24
CA VAL A 22 -8.79 -11.29 1.93
C VAL A 22 -9.08 -12.80 1.88
N SER A 23 -10.23 -13.20 2.42
CA SER A 23 -10.57 -14.61 2.64
C SER A 23 -10.71 -15.41 1.34
N GLU A 24 -11.26 -14.81 0.29
CA GLU A 24 -11.59 -15.48 -0.97
C GLU A 24 -11.16 -14.67 -2.21
N PRO A 25 -9.84 -14.52 -2.46
CA PRO A 25 -9.38 -13.79 -3.62
C PRO A 25 -9.74 -14.53 -4.91
N ASN A 26 -10.22 -13.79 -5.92
CA ASN A 26 -10.43 -14.34 -7.26
C ASN A 26 -9.08 -14.70 -7.94
N GLN A 27 -9.13 -15.34 -9.11
CA GLN A 27 -7.92 -15.85 -9.78
C GLN A 27 -6.91 -14.75 -10.11
N THR A 28 -7.37 -13.58 -10.57
CA THR A 28 -6.50 -12.44 -10.85
C THR A 28 -5.80 -11.96 -9.58
N LEU A 29 -6.54 -11.79 -8.48
CA LEU A 29 -5.95 -11.35 -7.22
C LEU A 29 -4.97 -12.38 -6.64
N LYS A 30 -5.28 -13.67 -6.78
CA LYS A 30 -4.34 -14.75 -6.41
C LYS A 30 -3.00 -14.64 -7.14
N LYS A 31 -2.97 -14.16 -8.38
CA LYS A 31 -1.71 -13.94 -9.11
C LYS A 31 -0.91 -12.79 -8.52
N TYR A 32 -1.53 -11.66 -8.20
CA TYR A 32 -0.86 -10.54 -7.52
C TYR A 32 -0.32 -10.96 -6.16
N ILE A 33 -1.14 -11.62 -5.32
CA ILE A 33 -0.70 -12.20 -4.04
C ILE A 33 0.45 -13.19 -4.26
N GLY A 34 0.38 -14.02 -5.30
CA GLY A 34 1.44 -14.95 -5.68
C GLY A 34 2.77 -14.25 -5.99
N VAL A 35 2.74 -13.15 -6.73
CA VAL A 35 3.93 -12.31 -7.01
C VAL A 35 4.50 -11.73 -5.70
N ILE A 36 3.66 -11.18 -4.82
CA ILE A 36 4.10 -10.66 -3.51
C ILE A 36 4.83 -11.75 -2.71
N LYS A 37 4.25 -12.96 -2.64
CA LYS A 37 4.84 -14.09 -1.92
C LYS A 37 6.14 -14.55 -2.56
N LYS A 38 6.17 -14.70 -3.89
CA LYS A 38 7.34 -15.13 -4.67
C LYS A 38 8.54 -14.19 -4.47
N HIS A 39 8.28 -12.89 -4.37
CA HIS A 39 9.31 -11.85 -4.20
C HIS A 39 9.56 -11.47 -2.73
N ASN A 40 9.07 -12.26 -1.77
CA ASN A 40 9.25 -12.06 -0.32
C ASN A 40 8.79 -10.67 0.19
N LEU A 41 7.71 -10.14 -0.38
CA LEU A 41 7.18 -8.82 -0.05
C LEU A 41 6.06 -8.86 1.01
N ILE A 42 5.73 -10.02 1.57
CA ILE A 42 4.61 -10.16 2.54
C ILE A 42 4.75 -9.20 3.72
N SER A 43 5.93 -9.14 4.34
CA SER A 43 6.20 -8.25 5.47
C SER A 43 6.27 -6.76 5.09
N LYS A 44 6.13 -6.46 3.80
CA LYS A 44 6.08 -5.12 3.25
C LYS A 44 4.70 -4.77 2.73
N VAL A 45 3.70 -5.65 2.81
CA VAL A 45 2.33 -5.28 2.44
C VAL A 45 1.75 -4.40 3.54
N TYR A 46 1.17 -3.27 3.16
CA TYR A 46 0.50 -2.37 4.08
C TYR A 46 -0.73 -3.06 4.67
N CYS A 47 -0.95 -2.84 5.97
CA CYS A 47 -2.15 -3.27 6.66
C CYS A 47 -3.09 -2.08 6.78
N ASP A 48 -4.26 -2.20 6.16
CA ASP A 48 -5.26 -1.14 6.18
C ASP A 48 -5.94 -1.02 7.55
N ASN A 49 -6.76 0.01 7.70
CA ASN A 49 -7.54 0.27 8.92
C ASN A 49 -8.56 -0.84 9.29
N ASN A 50 -8.77 -1.85 8.44
CA ASN A 50 -9.64 -2.99 8.70
C ASN A 50 -8.84 -4.28 9.00
N ASP A 51 -7.58 -4.16 9.42
CA ASP A 51 -6.67 -5.27 9.68
C ASP A 51 -6.50 -6.21 8.45
N THR A 52 -6.62 -5.65 7.24
CA THR A 52 -6.49 -6.39 5.97
C THR A 52 -5.21 -5.99 5.25
N LEU A 53 -4.45 -6.99 4.81
CA LEU A 53 -3.31 -6.78 3.93
C LEU A 53 -3.80 -6.20 2.60
N MET A 54 -3.32 -5.01 2.25
CA MET A 54 -3.75 -4.27 1.07
C MET A 54 -3.26 -4.94 -0.22
N ALA A 55 -4.03 -5.93 -0.65
CA ALA A 55 -4.04 -6.54 -1.97
C ALA A 55 -5.47 -7.05 -2.18
N TYR A 56 -6.35 -6.18 -2.66
CA TYR A 56 -7.78 -6.50 -2.78
C TYR A 56 -8.45 -5.69 -3.89
N TRP A 57 -9.67 -6.10 -4.24
CA TRP A 57 -10.53 -5.33 -5.14
C TRP A 57 -11.25 -4.23 -4.37
N ARG A 58 -11.39 -3.04 -4.95
CA ARG A 58 -12.11 -1.93 -4.32
C ARG A 58 -13.62 -2.18 -4.40
N SER A 59 -14.28 -2.19 -3.24
CA SER A 59 -15.69 -2.63 -3.13
C SER A 59 -16.73 -1.63 -3.63
N ASN A 60 -16.38 -0.33 -3.72
CA ASN A 60 -17.39 0.72 -3.73
C ASN A 60 -17.55 1.49 -5.05
N ASP A 61 -16.66 1.39 -6.05
CA ASP A 61 -16.85 2.15 -7.30
C ASP A 61 -16.22 1.63 -8.60
N GLU A 62 -15.14 0.83 -8.61
CA GLU A 62 -14.48 0.48 -9.89
C GLU A 62 -13.93 -0.95 -9.88
N ASN A 63 -13.74 -1.53 -11.07
CA ASN A 63 -13.06 -2.80 -11.30
C ASN A 63 -11.56 -2.69 -10.97
N ASP A 64 -11.21 -2.14 -9.81
CA ASP A 64 -9.84 -1.77 -9.47
C ASP A 64 -9.25 -2.71 -8.44
N ILE A 65 -7.96 -3.01 -8.60
CA ILE A 65 -7.16 -3.70 -7.60
C ILE A 65 -6.26 -2.67 -6.92
N ASP A 66 -6.25 -2.66 -5.59
CA ASP A 66 -5.35 -1.86 -4.78
C ASP A 66 -4.29 -2.76 -4.12
N ILE A 67 -3.03 -2.37 -4.23
CA ILE A 67 -1.87 -3.01 -3.59
C ILE A 67 -1.10 -1.95 -2.80
N GLY A 68 -1.00 -2.11 -1.49
CA GLY A 68 -0.26 -1.22 -0.61
C GLY A 68 1.06 -1.83 -0.17
N LEU A 69 2.16 -1.08 -0.29
CA LEU A 69 3.49 -1.48 0.17
C LEU A 69 4.06 -0.48 1.18
N MET A 70 4.63 -0.96 2.27
CA MET A 70 5.35 -0.19 3.27
C MET A 70 6.81 0.01 2.86
N LEU A 71 7.25 1.27 2.86
CA LEU A 71 8.64 1.66 2.70
C LEU A 71 9.46 1.25 3.93
N ASN A 72 8.92 1.50 5.12
CA ASN A 72 9.62 1.39 6.40
C ASN A 72 8.72 0.78 7.50
N ASP A 73 9.25 0.67 8.72
CA ASP A 73 8.51 0.27 9.92
C ASP A 73 8.47 1.40 10.94
N ILE A 74 7.81 1.16 12.07
CA ILE A 74 7.57 2.15 13.14
C ILE A 74 8.86 2.71 13.79
N ASN A 75 10.01 2.07 13.61
CA ASN A 75 11.30 2.51 14.16
C ASN A 75 12.10 3.36 13.18
N ALA A 76 11.54 3.67 12.02
CA ALA A 76 12.21 4.43 10.99
C ALA A 76 12.35 5.91 11.35
N LYS A 77 13.30 6.57 10.70
CA LYS A 77 13.45 8.03 10.75
C LYS A 77 12.62 8.66 9.63
N SER A 78 12.25 9.92 9.84
CA SER A 78 11.72 10.76 8.76
C SER A 78 12.72 10.87 7.62
N LEU A 79 12.20 10.90 6.39
CA LEU A 79 13.02 11.07 5.20
C LEU A 79 13.47 12.52 5.08
N SER A 80 14.69 12.73 4.60
CA SER A 80 15.11 13.97 3.97
C SER A 80 14.45 14.16 2.59
N LEU A 81 14.58 15.36 2.02
CA LEU A 81 14.07 15.66 0.67
C LEU A 81 14.63 14.70 -0.39
N ASP A 82 15.95 14.49 -0.38
CA ASP A 82 16.61 13.60 -1.34
C ASP A 82 16.16 12.15 -1.17
N GLU A 83 15.96 11.69 0.07
CA GLU A 83 15.46 10.35 0.34
C GLU A 83 14.01 10.16 -0.12
N ALA A 84 13.16 11.17 0.06
CA ALA A 84 11.79 11.15 -0.45
C ALA A 84 11.77 11.01 -1.98
N VAL A 85 12.52 11.86 -2.69
CA VAL A 85 12.63 11.79 -4.15
C VAL A 85 13.20 10.44 -4.62
N ASN A 86 14.23 9.93 -3.95
CA ASN A 86 14.82 8.62 -4.28
C ASN A 86 13.90 7.44 -3.97
N ALA A 87 13.01 7.56 -2.98
CA ALA A 87 12.03 6.54 -2.66
C ALA A 87 11.08 6.30 -3.84
N PHE A 88 10.69 7.34 -4.58
CA PHE A 88 9.86 7.20 -5.78
C PHE A 88 10.55 6.37 -6.87
N ASN A 89 11.79 6.70 -7.23
CA ASN A 89 12.54 5.96 -8.26
C ASN A 89 12.73 4.48 -7.88
N THR A 90 13.02 4.23 -6.60
CA THR A 90 13.15 2.87 -6.07
C THR A 90 11.82 2.12 -6.13
N PHE A 91 10.72 2.81 -5.81
CA PHE A 91 9.38 2.25 -5.84
C PHE A 91 8.97 1.84 -7.25
N VAL A 92 9.07 2.72 -8.25
CA VAL A 92 8.76 2.42 -9.66
C VAL A 92 9.53 1.18 -10.12
N LYS A 93 10.84 1.11 -9.86
CA LYS A 93 11.67 -0.05 -10.25
C LYS A 93 11.21 -1.34 -9.57
N LYS A 94 10.86 -1.29 -8.28
CA LYS A 94 10.46 -2.48 -7.51
C LYS A 94 9.10 -3.02 -7.94
N VAL A 95 8.15 -2.17 -8.29
CA VAL A 95 6.79 -2.63 -8.60
C VAL A 95 6.66 -3.21 -10.02
N GLY A 96 7.66 -3.03 -10.89
CA GLY A 96 7.69 -3.69 -12.21
C GLY A 96 7.59 -5.21 -12.16
N ILE A 97 7.82 -5.86 -11.00
CA ILE A 97 7.55 -7.29 -10.80
C ILE A 97 6.09 -7.69 -11.07
N PHE A 98 5.15 -6.76 -10.93
CA PHE A 98 3.73 -7.03 -11.14
C PHE A 98 3.37 -7.19 -12.63
N ASP A 99 4.26 -6.80 -13.55
CA ASP A 99 4.11 -7.09 -14.99
C ASP A 99 4.04 -8.61 -15.26
N GLU A 100 4.59 -9.44 -14.37
CA GLU A 100 4.45 -10.89 -14.44
C GLU A 100 2.98 -11.35 -14.46
N VAL A 101 2.07 -10.61 -13.81
CA VAL A 101 0.64 -10.94 -13.81
C VAL A 101 0.03 -10.67 -15.19
N LYS A 102 0.40 -9.55 -15.83
CA LYS A 102 -0.02 -9.21 -17.20
C LYS A 102 0.48 -10.26 -18.20
N LEU A 103 1.75 -10.65 -18.10
CA LEU A 103 2.38 -11.62 -18.99
C LEU A 103 1.81 -13.04 -18.85
N ASN A 104 1.39 -13.43 -17.64
CA ASN A 104 0.83 -14.75 -17.35
C ASN A 104 -0.71 -14.75 -17.27
N ARG A 105 -1.36 -13.77 -17.90
CA ARG A 105 -2.82 -13.65 -17.94
C ARG A 105 -3.43 -14.77 -18.79
N ARG A 106 -4.52 -15.34 -18.31
CA ARG A 106 -5.36 -16.33 -19.00
C ARG A 106 -6.66 -15.69 -19.46
N LYS A 107 -7.37 -16.34 -20.38
CA LYS A 107 -8.59 -15.78 -20.99
C LYS A 107 -9.73 -15.62 -19.97
N GLU A 108 -9.75 -16.47 -18.96
CA GLU A 108 -10.75 -16.51 -17.89
C GLU A 108 -10.47 -15.58 -16.71
N ASP A 109 -9.32 -14.90 -16.69
CA ASP A 109 -9.00 -13.97 -15.61
C ASP A 109 -9.88 -12.72 -15.72
N LEU A 110 -10.35 -12.23 -14.58
CA LEU A 110 -10.99 -10.92 -14.49
C LEU A 110 -9.93 -9.83 -14.72
N ILE A 111 -10.21 -8.91 -15.65
CA ILE A 111 -9.32 -7.80 -15.98
C ILE A 111 -9.77 -6.61 -15.15
N PRO A 112 -8.93 -6.08 -14.25
CA PRO A 112 -9.26 -4.84 -13.58
C PRO A 112 -9.21 -3.68 -14.58
N GLU A 113 -9.95 -2.61 -14.33
CA GLU A 113 -9.77 -1.36 -15.06
C GLU A 113 -8.42 -0.75 -14.70
N ASN A 114 -8.15 -0.56 -13.40
CA ASN A 114 -6.85 -0.13 -12.91
C ASN A 114 -6.24 -1.08 -11.88
N VAL A 115 -4.91 -1.14 -11.88
CA VAL A 115 -4.12 -1.63 -10.76
C VAL A 115 -3.43 -0.44 -10.12
N ASN A 116 -3.84 -0.14 -8.90
CA ASN A 116 -3.36 0.94 -8.07
C ASN A 116 -2.31 0.38 -7.10
N ILE A 117 -1.05 0.77 -7.26
CA ILE A 117 0.03 0.34 -6.36
C ILE A 117 0.47 1.56 -5.56
N ARG A 118 0.38 1.48 -4.23
CA ARG A 118 0.58 2.59 -3.31
C ARG A 118 1.79 2.33 -2.42
N LEU A 119 2.64 3.33 -2.25
CA LEU A 119 3.73 3.29 -1.28
C LEU A 119 3.33 4.06 -0.04
N TYR A 120 3.42 3.40 1.10
CA TYR A 120 3.15 3.93 2.44
C TYR A 120 4.42 4.06 3.24
N MET A 121 4.41 4.95 4.22
CA MET A 121 5.52 5.18 5.12
C MET A 121 5.02 5.62 6.48
N TYR A 122 5.54 5.00 7.54
CA TYR A 122 5.44 5.55 8.88
C TYR A 122 6.34 6.79 9.00
N ASN A 123 5.74 7.92 9.37
CA ASN A 123 6.46 9.15 9.67
C ASN A 123 6.49 9.36 11.20
N PRO A 124 7.67 9.27 11.83
CA PRO A 124 7.80 9.41 13.28
C PRO A 124 7.51 10.83 13.79
N ASP A 125 7.63 11.87 12.96
CA ASP A 125 7.33 13.25 13.37
C ASP A 125 5.82 13.47 13.62
N TYR A 126 4.98 12.62 13.03
CA TYR A 126 3.52 12.64 13.17
C TYR A 126 2.96 11.40 13.86
N GLU A 127 3.83 10.44 14.20
CA GLU A 127 3.48 9.14 14.78
C GLU A 127 2.43 8.35 13.99
N ASP A 128 2.40 8.50 12.67
CA ASP A 128 1.34 7.96 11.81
C ASP A 128 1.88 7.51 10.44
N THR A 129 1.09 6.72 9.72
CA THR A 129 1.43 6.18 8.40
C THR A 129 0.76 6.96 7.27
N TYR A 130 1.56 7.40 6.31
CA TYR A 130 1.12 8.22 5.18
C TYR A 130 1.35 7.50 3.86
N MET A 131 0.40 7.61 2.93
CA MET A 131 0.67 7.28 1.53
C MET A 131 1.59 8.36 0.97
N LEU A 132 2.70 7.96 0.38
CA LEU A 132 3.64 8.84 -0.29
C LEU A 132 3.34 8.93 -1.79
N TYR A 133 3.28 7.76 -2.44
CA TYR A 133 3.18 7.65 -3.89
C TYR A 133 2.12 6.65 -4.32
N LYS A 134 1.55 6.86 -5.50
CA LYS A 134 0.61 5.96 -6.15
C LYS A 134 1.01 5.78 -7.61
N ILE A 135 0.98 4.54 -8.08
CA ILE A 135 1.15 4.16 -9.48
C ILE A 135 -0.17 3.58 -9.94
N VAL A 136 -0.70 4.08 -11.06
CA VAL A 136 -1.93 3.60 -11.66
C VAL A 136 -1.59 3.00 -13.00
N TYR A 137 -1.78 1.69 -13.13
CA TYR A 137 -1.73 1.02 -14.42
C TYR A 137 -3.15 0.77 -14.91
N ASN A 138 -3.52 1.40 -16.02
CA ASN A 138 -4.82 1.23 -16.65
C ASN A 138 -4.75 0.13 -17.71
N PHE A 139 -5.48 -0.97 -17.51
CA PHE A 139 -5.47 -2.13 -18.41
C PHE A 139 -6.21 -1.87 -19.73
N THR A 140 -7.20 -0.97 -19.72
CA THR A 140 -8.02 -0.66 -20.90
C THR A 140 -7.19 0.08 -21.96
N ASN A 141 -6.38 1.04 -21.52
CA ASN A 141 -5.61 1.92 -22.40
C ASN A 141 -4.10 1.60 -22.45
N ASP A 142 -3.64 0.63 -21.66
CA ASP A 142 -2.23 0.25 -21.49
C ASP A 142 -1.33 1.45 -21.11
N THR A 143 -1.81 2.28 -20.18
CA THR A 143 -1.10 3.48 -19.71
C THR A 143 -0.70 3.36 -18.25
N THR A 144 0.42 4.01 -17.90
CA THR A 144 0.89 4.14 -16.52
C THR A 144 0.96 5.60 -16.13
N SER A 145 0.35 5.94 -14.99
CA SER A 145 0.36 7.29 -14.41
C SER A 145 0.95 7.25 -13.01
N TYR A 146 1.73 8.27 -12.66
CA TYR A 146 2.41 8.36 -11.37
C TYR A 146 1.88 9.55 -10.56
N TYR A 147 1.67 9.32 -9.27
CA TYR A 147 1.11 10.33 -8.37
C TYR A 147 1.85 10.40 -7.04
N TYR A 148 1.79 11.57 -6.40
CA TYR A 148 2.26 11.81 -5.03
C TYR A 148 1.15 12.41 -4.17
N ASN A 149 1.20 12.14 -2.87
CA ASN A 149 0.30 12.73 -1.88
C ASN A 149 0.66 14.21 -1.65
N GLU A 150 -0.09 15.10 -2.30
CA GLU A 150 0.16 16.55 -2.24
C GLU A 150 0.08 17.08 -0.81
N LYS A 151 -0.91 16.62 -0.03
CA LYS A 151 -1.10 17.06 1.35
C LYS A 151 0.11 16.71 2.22
N TYR A 152 0.58 15.46 2.15
CA TYR A 152 1.75 15.02 2.91
C TYR A 152 3.00 15.82 2.53
N PHE A 153 3.27 15.95 1.23
CA PHE A 153 4.48 16.61 0.74
C PHE A 153 4.43 18.13 0.79
N SER A 154 3.26 18.75 1.01
CA SER A 154 3.16 20.20 1.17
C SER A 154 3.97 20.74 2.35
N HIS A 155 4.28 19.90 3.34
CA HIS A 155 5.13 20.23 4.49
C HIS A 155 6.64 20.14 4.20
N TYR A 156 7.03 19.49 3.10
CA TYR A 156 8.42 19.33 2.69
C TYR A 156 8.86 20.49 1.79
N ALA A 157 9.57 21.45 2.37
CA ALA A 157 10.14 22.56 1.63
C ALA A 157 11.00 22.06 0.46
N GLY A 158 10.72 22.55 -0.75
CA GLY A 158 11.44 22.19 -1.98
C GLY A 158 10.95 20.92 -2.68
N PHE A 159 10.10 20.08 -2.07
CA PHE A 159 9.66 18.84 -2.71
C PHE A 159 8.90 19.06 -4.01
N ILE A 160 7.94 20.00 -4.00
CA ILE A 160 7.12 20.31 -5.18
C ILE A 160 8.01 20.82 -6.34
N ASP A 161 9.06 21.57 -6.02
CA ASP A 161 10.00 22.09 -7.03
C ASP A 161 10.88 20.98 -7.61
N GLU A 162 11.29 19.99 -6.81
CA GLU A 162 12.01 18.82 -7.32
C GLU A 162 11.10 17.94 -8.19
N VAL A 163 9.87 17.65 -7.74
CA VAL A 163 8.94 16.79 -8.49
C VAL A 163 8.53 17.41 -9.83
N ARG A 164 8.42 18.74 -9.92
CA ARG A 164 8.18 19.43 -11.20
C ARG A 164 9.26 19.16 -12.25
N LYS A 165 10.48 18.79 -11.85
CA LYS A 165 11.58 18.42 -12.76
C LYS A 165 11.49 16.96 -13.23
N MET A 166 10.73 16.11 -12.53
CA MET A 166 10.74 14.66 -12.75
C MET A 166 9.88 14.19 -13.94
N GLU A 167 9.09 15.08 -14.57
CA GLU A 167 8.14 14.82 -15.66
C GLU A 167 7.21 13.59 -15.44
N ASN A 168 5.88 13.79 -15.49
CA ASN A 168 4.86 12.74 -15.31
C ASN A 168 4.59 12.25 -13.87
N LEU A 169 4.92 13.04 -12.85
CA LEU A 169 4.52 12.79 -11.45
C LEU A 169 3.54 13.87 -10.96
N TYR A 170 2.29 13.49 -10.70
CA TYR A 170 1.17 14.42 -10.48
C TYR A 170 0.68 14.42 -9.02
N PRO A 171 0.17 15.54 -8.49
CA PRO A 171 -0.48 15.53 -7.18
C PRO A 171 -1.77 14.68 -7.21
N THR A 172 -2.10 14.03 -6.10
CA THR A 172 -3.39 13.36 -5.92
C THR A 172 -3.96 13.54 -4.51
N ASN A 173 -5.29 13.61 -4.44
CA ASN A 173 -6.09 13.53 -3.22
C ASN A 173 -6.74 12.16 -3.00
N ASP A 174 -6.59 11.22 -3.96
CA ASP A 174 -7.05 9.84 -3.81
C ASP A 174 -6.09 9.07 -2.89
N ILE A 175 -6.32 9.21 -1.59
CA ILE A 175 -5.52 8.64 -0.50
C ILE A 175 -6.38 7.61 0.24
N ILE A 176 -5.80 6.43 0.49
CA ILE A 176 -6.45 5.32 1.22
C ILE A 176 -5.57 5.00 2.43
N TYR A 177 -6.16 4.78 3.60
CA TYR A 177 -5.51 4.33 4.83
C TYR A 177 -6.29 3.15 5.39
#